data_AF-A0A1B3ZAU5-F1
#
_entry.id   AF-A0A1B3ZAU5-F1
#
_cell.length_a   1.000
_cell.length_b   1.000
_cell.length_c   1.000
_cell.angle_alpha   90.00
_cell.angle_beta   90.00
_cell.angle_gamma   90.00
#
_symmetry.space_group_name_H-M   'P 1'
#
loop_
_entity.id
_entity.type
_entity.pdbx_description
1 polymer ?
#
loop_
_entity_poly.entity_id
_entity_poly.type
_entity_poly.pdbx_seq_one_letter_code
_entity_poly.pdbx_strand_id
1 'polypeptide(L)'
;MASRSLSPDGKHVAVLFRRDCEATTGFSRANLGIGRQRRPFRFREQIFIADDDHGAARIGSWDGSWAETKWLSADHLLIRYAAKSRLFKQNARVSDVSVVYLVRGS
;
A
#
# COMPACT_ATOMS: atom_id res chain seq x y z
N MET A 1 2.67 12.10 3.43
CA MET A 1 3.70 11.81 2.39
C MET A 1 3.19 10.67 1.52
N ALA A 2 3.53 10.64 0.22
CA ALA A 2 3.15 9.53 -0.66
C ALA A 2 4.36 9.07 -1.48
N SER A 3 4.60 7.76 -1.54
CA SER A 3 5.58 7.14 -2.43
C SER A 3 4.89 6.68 -3.71
N ARG A 4 5.54 6.91 -4.85
CA ARG A 4 5.03 6.54 -6.18
C ARG A 4 6.09 5.75 -6.93
N SER A 5 5.69 4.64 -7.55
CA SER A 5 6.57 3.84 -8.42
C SER A 5 5.85 3.41 -9.69
N LEU A 6 6.51 3.60 -10.82
CA LEU A 6 6.01 3.18 -12.13
C LEU A 6 6.35 1.71 -12.38
N SER A 7 5.46 1.00 -13.07
CA SER A 7 5.79 -0.31 -13.65
C SER A 7 6.95 -0.17 -14.65
N PRO A 8 7.72 -1.24 -14.92
CA PRO A 8 8.81 -1.22 -15.89
C PRO A 8 8.42 -0.71 -17.28
N ASP A 9 7.19 -0.97 -17.72
CA ASP A 9 6.66 -0.50 -19.01
C ASP A 9 5.98 0.89 -18.93
N GLY A 10 5.97 1.50 -17.75
CA GLY A 10 5.39 2.81 -17.48
C GLY A 10 3.86 2.85 -17.41
N LYS A 11 3.13 1.78 -17.74
CA LYS A 11 1.66 1.83 -17.87
C LYS A 11 0.94 1.95 -16.53
N HIS A 12 1.50 1.38 -15.47
CA HIS A 12 0.90 1.35 -14.14
C HIS A 12 1.69 2.20 -13.16
N VAL A 13 0.98 2.72 -12.16
CA VAL A 13 1.57 3.47 -11.06
C VAL A 13 1.04 2.92 -9.74
N ALA A 14 1.95 2.47 -8.89
CA ALA A 14 1.65 2.14 -7.51
C ALA A 14 1.85 3.40 -6.65
N VAL A 15 0.87 3.72 -5.82
CA VAL A 15 0.91 4.89 -4.92
C VAL A 15 0.64 4.44 -3.50
N LEU A 16 1.69 4.44 -2.68
CA LEU A 16 1.60 4.21 -1.24
C LEU A 16 1.43 5.55 -0.54
N PHE A 17 0.39 5.71 0.27
CA PHE A 17 0.07 6.96 0.94
C PHE A 17 -0.56 6.71 2.30
N ARG A 18 -0.47 7.73 3.16
CA ARG A 18 -1.18 7.74 4.45
C ARG A 18 -2.57 8.30 4.26
N ARG A 19 -3.54 7.72 4.95
CA ARG A 19 -4.76 8.45 5.28
C ARG A 19 -4.82 8.65 6.78
N ASP A 20 -4.84 9.90 7.15
CA ASP A 20 -5.15 10.35 8.50
C ASP A 20 -6.67 10.37 8.57
N CYS A 21 -7.25 9.45 9.35
CA CYS A 21 -8.66 9.56 9.69
C CYS A 21 -8.74 10.41 10.96
N GLU A 22 -8.95 11.71 10.78
CA GLU A 22 -9.05 12.71 11.87
C GLU A 22 -10.33 12.56 12.74
N ALA A 23 -10.78 11.34 13.03
CA ALA A 23 -11.91 11.12 13.93
C ALA A 23 -11.55 10.07 14.99
N THR A 24 -11.34 10.58 16.21
CA THR A 24 -11.44 9.90 17.52
C THR A 24 -10.55 8.69 17.80
N THR A 25 -9.68 8.26 16.88
CA THR A 25 -8.77 7.14 17.11
C THR A 25 -7.40 7.46 16.51
N GLY A 26 -6.35 7.51 17.35
CA GLY A 26 -4.98 7.89 16.95
C GLY A 26 -4.25 6.86 16.10
N PHE A 27 -4.88 6.29 15.06
CA PHE A 27 -4.30 5.24 14.22
C PHE A 27 -4.01 5.75 12.81
N SER A 28 -2.71 5.78 12.47
CA SER A 28 -2.23 6.08 11.13
C SER A 28 -2.36 4.87 10.21
N ARG A 29 -3.18 4.99 9.15
CA ARG A 29 -3.38 3.89 8.18
C ARG A 29 -2.42 4.01 7.00
N ALA A 30 -1.70 2.92 6.72
CA ALA A 30 -1.03 2.70 5.46
C ALA A 30 -2.04 2.27 4.38
N ASN A 31 -2.09 3.03 3.30
CA ASN A 31 -2.99 2.78 2.18
C ASN A 31 -2.18 2.66 0.90
N LEU A 32 -2.46 1.65 0.10
CA LEU A 32 -1.88 1.50 -1.22
C LEU A 32 -2.97 1.26 -2.25
N GLY A 33 -2.80 1.93 -3.38
CA GLY A 33 -3.52 1.57 -4.57
C GLY A 33 -2.68 1.61 -5.83
N ILE A 34 -3.23 0.99 -6.86
CA ILE A 34 -2.58 0.85 -8.16
C ILE A 34 -3.51 1.44 -9.21
N GLY A 35 -3.06 2.49 -9.88
CA GLY A 35 -3.78 3.12 -10.98
C GLY A 35 -3.04 2.98 -12.31
N ARG A 36 -3.64 3.53 -13.37
CA ARG A 36 -2.96 3.76 -14.66
C ARG A 36 -2.19 5.07 -14.64
N GLN A 37 -1.05 5.10 -15.32
CA GLN A 37 -0.28 6.33 -15.48
C GLN A 37 -1.16 7.43 -16.11
N ARG A 38 -1.04 8.67 -15.62
CA ARG A 38 -1.75 9.86 -16.11
C ARG A 38 -3.28 9.85 -15.90
N ARG A 39 -3.82 8.95 -15.07
CA ARG A 39 -5.23 9.00 -14.62
C ARG A 39 -5.31 9.30 -13.12
N PRO A 40 -6.33 10.06 -12.67
CA PRO A 40 -6.58 10.24 -11.25
C PRO A 40 -6.84 8.91 -10.57
N PHE A 41 -6.22 8.70 -9.41
CA PHE A 41 -6.42 7.51 -8.59
C PHE A 41 -7.86 7.45 -8.08
N ARG A 42 -8.56 6.33 -8.33
CA ARG A 42 -9.93 6.10 -7.86
C ARG A 42 -9.92 5.27 -6.59
N PHE A 43 -10.85 5.51 -5.66
CA PHE A 43 -10.96 4.71 -4.43
C PHE A 43 -11.08 3.19 -4.67
N ARG A 44 -11.70 2.77 -5.78
CA ARG A 44 -11.82 1.35 -6.16
C ARG A 44 -10.48 0.69 -6.49
N GLU A 45 -9.46 1.48 -6.79
CA GLU A 45 -8.09 1.04 -7.10
C GLU A 45 -7.23 0.85 -5.83
N GLN A 46 -7.81 1.11 -4.65
CA GLN A 46 -7.18 0.82 -3.37
C GLN A 46 -7.23 -0.68 -3.10
N ILE A 47 -6.06 -1.31 -2.97
CA ILE A 47 -5.92 -2.77 -2.85
C ILE A 47 -5.40 -3.23 -1.51
N PHE A 48 -4.79 -2.32 -0.75
CA PHE A 48 -4.19 -2.65 0.52
C PHE A 48 -4.44 -1.52 1.52
N ILE A 49 -4.96 -1.89 2.67
CA ILE A 49 -5.23 -0.99 3.79
C ILE A 49 -4.80 -1.73 5.05
N ALA A 50 -3.87 -1.13 5.78
CA ALA A 50 -3.39 -1.66 7.05
C ALA A 50 -3.10 -0.52 8.03
N ASP A 51 -3.17 -0.78 9.32
CA ASP A 51 -2.60 0.11 10.34
C ASP A 51 -1.61 -0.64 11.23
N ASP A 52 -1.03 0.09 12.17
CA ASP A 52 0.03 -0.40 13.03
C ASP A 52 -0.48 -1.20 14.24
N ASP A 53 -1.77 -1.53 14.28
CA ASP A 53 -2.42 -2.24 15.38
C ASP A 53 -2.07 -1.62 16.75
N HIS A 54 -2.44 -0.34 16.93
CA HIS A 54 -2.22 0.38 18.19
C HIS A 54 -0.72 0.47 18.57
N GLY A 55 0.15 0.61 17.57
CA GLY A 55 1.61 0.70 17.75
C GLY A 55 2.33 -0.65 17.86
N ALA A 56 1.65 -1.78 17.63
CA ALA A 56 2.29 -3.10 17.63
C ALA A 56 3.18 -3.34 16.39
N ALA A 57 2.83 -2.76 15.25
CA ALA A 57 3.59 -2.90 14.00
C ALA A 57 4.70 -1.86 13.87
N ARG A 58 5.75 -2.24 13.13
CA ARG A 58 6.80 -1.30 12.74
C ARG A 58 6.20 -0.14 11.96
N ILE A 59 6.50 1.08 12.39
CA ILE A 59 6.17 2.31 11.66
C ILE A 59 7.23 2.60 10.58
N GLY A 60 6.79 3.09 9.43
CA GLY A 60 7.69 3.61 8.40
C GLY A 60 8.12 5.05 8.70
N SER A 61 9.03 5.60 7.91
CA SER A 61 9.52 7.00 7.99
C SER A 61 8.44 8.09 7.82
N TRP A 62 7.20 7.67 7.60
CA TRP A 62 6.03 8.50 7.31
C TRP A 62 4.95 8.33 8.39
N ASP A 63 5.34 7.80 9.56
CA ASP A 63 4.54 7.74 10.79
C ASP A 63 3.18 7.06 10.58
N GLY A 64 3.25 5.89 9.97
CA GLY A 64 2.17 4.94 9.77
C GLY A 64 2.76 3.55 9.56
N SER A 65 1.91 2.51 9.60
CA SER A 65 2.38 1.13 9.46
C SER A 65 3.31 0.95 8.25
N TRP A 66 4.48 0.37 8.48
CA TRP A 66 5.47 0.19 7.44
C TRP A 66 4.93 -0.71 6.33
N ALA A 67 5.04 -0.22 5.11
CA ALA A 67 4.84 -0.98 3.90
C ALA A 67 5.77 -0.44 2.80
N GLU A 68 6.13 -1.30 1.87
CA GLU A 68 6.95 -0.99 0.71
C GLU A 68 6.42 -1.70 -0.53
N THR A 69 6.67 -1.10 -1.69
CA THR A 69 6.26 -1.66 -2.97
C THR A 69 7.47 -1.89 -3.88
N LYS A 70 7.42 -2.97 -4.66
CA LYS A 70 8.40 -3.25 -5.71
C LYS A 70 7.69 -3.90 -6.89
N TRP A 71 7.83 -3.31 -8.09
CA TRP A 71 7.41 -3.98 -9.31
C TRP A 71 8.34 -5.16 -9.60
N LEU A 72 7.75 -6.34 -9.81
CA LEU A 72 8.45 -7.56 -10.21
C LEU A 72 8.48 -7.71 -11.74
N SER A 73 7.41 -7.25 -12.40
CA SER A 73 7.27 -7.15 -13.86
C SER A 73 6.35 -5.96 -14.19
N ALA A 74 5.99 -5.80 -15.48
CA ALA A 74 5.01 -4.78 -15.91
C ALA A 74 3.64 -4.91 -15.22
N ASP A 75 3.25 -6.14 -14.86
CA ASP A 75 1.92 -6.53 -14.40
C ASP A 75 1.94 -7.28 -13.05
N HIS A 76 3.09 -7.41 -12.39
CA HIS A 76 3.22 -8.00 -11.06
C HIS A 76 3.81 -7.00 -10.06
N LEU A 77 3.08 -6.71 -8.98
CA LEU A 77 3.53 -5.88 -7.88
C LEU A 77 3.75 -6.72 -6.62
N LEU A 78 4.90 -6.56 -5.98
CA LEU A 78 5.16 -7.03 -4.62
C LEU A 78 4.86 -5.92 -3.61
N ILE A 79 4.10 -6.27 -2.58
CA ILE A 79 3.88 -5.44 -1.39
C ILE A 79 4.49 -6.16 -0.19
N ARG A 80 5.41 -5.48 0.47
CA ARG A 80 5.93 -5.90 1.77
C ARG A 80 5.30 -5.07 2.87
N TYR A 81 4.89 -5.70 3.97
CA TYR A 81 4.31 -5.00 5.11
C TYR A 81 4.71 -5.66 6.44
N ALA A 82 4.57 -4.93 7.54
CA ALA A 82 5.01 -5.40 8.85
C ALA A 82 4.13 -6.53 9.39
N ALA A 83 4.74 -7.52 10.06
CA ALA A 83 4.04 -8.71 10.55
C ALA A 83 2.89 -8.44 11.54
N LYS A 84 3.03 -7.39 12.34
CA LYS A 84 2.02 -7.00 13.34
C LYS A 84 1.03 -5.97 12.81
N SER A 85 1.03 -5.69 11.50
CA SER A 85 0.04 -4.79 10.90
C SER A 85 -1.35 -5.43 10.95
N ARG A 86 -2.35 -4.70 11.40
CA ARG A 86 -3.75 -5.11 11.26
C ARG A 86 -4.25 -4.77 9.86
N LEU A 87 -4.73 -5.78 9.15
CA LEU A 87 -5.19 -5.67 7.76
C LEU A 87 -6.69 -5.39 7.68
N PHE A 88 -7.08 -4.41 6.87
CA PHE A 88 -8.48 -4.13 6.53
C PHE A 88 -8.81 -4.48 5.09
N LYS A 89 -7.80 -4.50 4.21
CA LYS A 89 -7.96 -4.84 2.80
C LYS A 89 -6.67 -5.43 2.24
N GLN A 90 -6.81 -6.49 1.43
CA GLN A 90 -5.71 -7.15 0.75
C GLN A 90 -6.21 -7.85 -0.53
N ASN A 91 -6.20 -7.14 -1.66
CA ASN A 91 -6.68 -7.68 -2.93
C ASN A 91 -5.51 -8.22 -3.77
N ALA A 92 -5.57 -9.51 -4.14
CA ALA A 92 -4.55 -10.15 -4.97
C ALA A 92 -4.49 -9.65 -6.43
N ARG A 93 -5.48 -8.87 -6.88
CA ARG A 93 -5.53 -8.33 -8.25
C ARG A 93 -6.28 -7.01 -8.30
N VAL A 94 -5.84 -6.14 -9.20
CA VAL A 94 -6.55 -4.90 -9.58
C VAL A 94 -6.33 -4.63 -11.06
N SER A 95 -7.43 -4.55 -11.82
CA SER A 95 -7.36 -4.51 -13.28
C SER A 95 -6.55 -5.71 -13.81
N ASP A 96 -5.50 -5.43 -14.56
CA ASP A 96 -4.53 -6.32 -15.20
C ASP A 96 -3.31 -6.61 -14.31
N VAL A 97 -3.18 -5.97 -13.14
CA VAL A 97 -2.03 -6.14 -12.24
C VAL A 97 -2.31 -7.19 -11.17
N SER A 98 -1.43 -8.19 -11.09
CA SER A 98 -1.39 -9.20 -10.02
C SER A 98 -0.52 -8.70 -8.86
N VAL A 99 -0.95 -9.02 -7.64
CA VAL A 99 -0.33 -8.50 -6.41
C VAL A 99 0.09 -9.65 -5.52
N VAL A 100 1.39 -9.68 -5.21
CA VAL A 100 1.99 -10.62 -4.26
C VAL A 100 2.26 -9.88 -2.96
N TYR A 101 1.94 -10.53 -1.85
CA TYR A 101 2.12 -9.97 -0.51
C TYR A 101 3.16 -10.77 0.25
N LEU A 102 4.10 -10.07 0.89
CA LEU A 102 5.10 -10.67 1.75
C LEU A 102 5.12 -9.96 3.10
N VAL A 103 4.82 -10.73 4.15
CA VAL A 103 4.98 -10.28 5.52
C VAL A 103 6.46 -10.17 5.85
N ARG A 104 6.87 -9.08 6.50
CA ARG A 104 8.22 -8.93 7.08
C ARG A 104 8.12 -8.88 8.60
N GLY A 105 8.83 -9.82 9.24
CA GLY A 105 9.12 -9.75 10.67
C GLY A 105 9.90 -8.49 11.00
N SER A 106 9.57 -7.90 12.15
CA SER A 106 10.25 -6.76 12.76
C SER A 106 11.76 -6.97 12.82
#